data_AF-A0A9D4TTE9-F1
#
_entry.id   AF-A0A9D4TTE9-F1
#
_cell.length_a   1.000
_cell.length_b   1.000
_cell.length_c   1.000
_cell.angle_alpha   90.00
_cell.angle_beta   90.00
_cell.angle_gamma   90.00
#
_symmetry.space_group_name_H-M   'P 1'
#
loop_
_entity.id
_entity.type
_entity.pdbx_description
1 polymer ?
#
loop_
_entity_poly.entity_id
_entity_poly.type
_entity_poly.pdbx_seq_one_letter_code
_entity_poly.pdbx_strand_id
1 'polypeptide(L)'
;MSQKEEKPQLAGVRIKTRKRNIVVPHDPQSFADALINIIEDAREDGPDHDNIPKVLEAANKVLDLAELDFSRYGDVLFEVAFAGARLTTGGNVAVDGQKLDFNILKGPATHESILPYIKWFQTMIRRRPFLIKNLENVLSKFVMGMEFYDDEGRRKIAMALSRCFAMKVGILPESILPKMLVDRLVLKGAVLQFMTEFFKDFLSTDSVQTLLEVLRKAKIDNRLLEFFPQQRRTWAAFESHFEEAGLTDLVAYNKKKLYEVYCQELGEIVQGMVADDPPASPAEVVAEVKAKKAEWGLEDADVSKHVFLGLVASVMANIGAKNTQQVQFGVLKTLKIYSKVIAAFCTTARLEAAMLNTMQVTCYEDSRLLKLFADIVKILYDNDVLGEDTIRFWYTKGSSPKGRNVFLKNMEPFMTWLDEAEDESEEE
;
A
#
# COMPACT_ATOMS: atom_id res chain seq x y z
N MET A 1 33.50 -85.93 33.90
CA MET A 1 32.29 -85.53 33.16
C MET A 1 31.48 -84.61 34.05
N SER A 2 31.37 -83.33 33.69
CA SER A 2 30.49 -82.37 34.35
C SER A 2 29.83 -81.56 33.23
N GLN A 3 28.56 -81.84 32.98
CA GLN A 3 27.76 -81.14 31.98
C GLN A 3 27.43 -79.75 32.51
N LYS A 4 27.81 -78.72 31.74
CA LYS A 4 27.46 -77.33 32.02
C LYS A 4 26.10 -77.07 31.38
N GLU A 5 25.08 -76.82 32.18
CA GLU A 5 23.74 -76.45 31.72
C GLU A 5 23.79 -75.17 30.86
N GLU A 6 23.23 -75.25 29.65
CA GLU A 6 23.01 -74.08 28.80
C GLU A 6 21.87 -73.21 29.35
N LYS A 7 22.16 -71.93 29.57
CA LYS A 7 21.14 -70.94 29.96
C LYS A 7 20.16 -70.69 28.80
N PRO A 8 18.87 -70.45 29.06
CA PRO A 8 17.88 -70.28 28.01
C PRO A 8 18.19 -69.04 27.17
N GLN A 9 18.31 -69.22 25.86
CA GLN A 9 18.36 -68.13 24.89
C GLN A 9 16.96 -67.57 24.69
N LEU A 10 16.81 -66.25 24.86
CA LEU A 10 15.59 -65.52 24.51
C LEU A 10 15.39 -65.55 22.99
N ALA A 11 14.74 -66.58 22.48
CA ALA A 11 14.23 -66.61 21.12
C ALA A 11 13.12 -65.55 20.99
N GLY A 12 13.37 -64.47 20.24
CA GLY A 12 12.33 -63.52 19.86
C GLY A 12 12.68 -62.03 19.88
N VAL A 13 13.86 -61.61 20.37
CA VAL A 13 14.22 -60.18 20.33
C VAL A 13 14.93 -59.86 19.01
N ARG A 14 14.19 -59.30 18.04
CA ARG A 14 14.80 -58.57 16.91
C ARG A 14 15.59 -57.39 17.49
N ILE A 15 16.91 -57.54 17.63
CA ILE A 15 17.81 -56.43 17.91
C ILE A 15 17.75 -55.49 16.71
N LYS A 16 16.92 -54.45 16.78
CA LYS A 16 16.98 -53.34 15.82
C LYS A 16 18.33 -52.64 16.02
N THR A 17 19.26 -52.90 15.13
CA THR A 17 20.46 -52.08 14.97
C THR A 17 19.99 -50.64 14.82
N ARG A 18 20.38 -49.74 15.73
CA ARG A 18 20.09 -48.31 15.57
C ARG A 18 20.67 -47.89 14.21
N LYS A 19 19.84 -47.33 13.32
CA LYS A 19 20.31 -46.64 12.11
C LYS A 19 21.37 -45.65 12.60
N ARG A 20 22.63 -45.84 12.17
CA ARG A 20 23.66 -44.82 12.39
C ARG A 20 23.09 -43.52 11.83
N ASN A 21 23.07 -42.45 12.62
CA ASN A 21 22.81 -41.11 12.10
C ASN A 21 23.97 -40.78 11.16
N ILE A 22 23.82 -41.12 9.87
CA ILE A 22 24.73 -40.65 8.84
C ILE A 22 24.36 -39.18 8.65
N VAL A 23 25.10 -38.29 9.30
CA VAL A 23 25.03 -36.86 9.00
C VAL A 23 25.59 -36.71 7.59
N VAL A 24 24.72 -36.59 6.59
CA VAL A 24 25.14 -36.30 5.22
C VAL A 24 25.85 -34.94 5.26
N PRO A 25 27.14 -34.85 4.89
CA PRO A 25 27.87 -33.58 4.87
C PRO A 25 27.10 -32.52 4.10
N HIS A 26 27.15 -31.28 4.57
CA HIS A 26 26.56 -30.16 3.84
C HIS A 26 27.50 -29.81 2.69
N ASP A 27 27.10 -30.15 1.48
CA ASP A 27 27.90 -29.97 0.26
C ASP A 27 27.10 -29.20 -0.81
N PRO A 28 26.93 -27.88 -0.62
CA PRO A 28 26.22 -27.06 -1.59
C PRO A 28 27.00 -26.92 -2.91
N GLN A 29 28.32 -27.12 -2.93
CA GLN A 29 29.12 -26.99 -4.15
C GLN A 29 28.80 -28.09 -5.14
N SER A 30 28.76 -29.36 -4.69
CA SER A 30 28.38 -30.47 -5.57
C SER A 30 26.98 -30.31 -6.14
N PHE A 31 26.03 -29.75 -5.38
CA PHE A 31 24.71 -29.42 -5.92
C PHE A 31 24.77 -28.34 -7.01
N ALA A 32 25.56 -27.27 -6.79
CA ALA A 32 25.74 -26.21 -7.79
C ALA A 32 26.36 -26.74 -9.09
N ASP A 33 27.44 -27.52 -8.99
CA ASP A 33 28.12 -28.09 -10.16
C ASP A 33 27.18 -29.05 -10.91
N ALA A 34 26.43 -29.91 -10.21
CA ALA A 34 25.46 -30.80 -10.85
C ALA A 34 24.32 -30.02 -11.55
N LEU A 35 23.81 -28.96 -10.91
CA LEU A 35 22.80 -28.08 -11.52
C LEU A 35 23.35 -27.39 -12.78
N ILE A 36 24.57 -26.84 -12.72
CA ILE A 36 25.20 -26.16 -13.85
C ILE A 36 25.40 -27.15 -15.00
N ASN A 37 25.94 -28.35 -14.74
CA ASN A 37 26.08 -29.39 -15.76
C ASN A 37 24.73 -29.72 -16.43
N ILE A 38 23.64 -29.88 -15.67
CA ILE A 38 22.31 -30.13 -16.25
C ILE A 38 21.83 -28.98 -17.14
N ILE A 39 22.13 -27.73 -16.77
CA ILE A 39 21.77 -26.56 -17.58
C ILE A 39 22.65 -26.46 -18.84
N GLU A 40 23.94 -26.76 -18.73
CA GLU A 40 24.89 -26.77 -19.86
C GLU A 40 24.58 -27.90 -20.85
N ASP A 41 24.31 -29.12 -20.37
CA ASP A 41 23.93 -30.28 -21.18
C ASP A 41 22.59 -30.06 -21.92
N ALA A 42 21.77 -29.13 -21.43
CA ALA A 42 20.52 -28.73 -22.08
C ALA A 42 20.71 -27.71 -23.21
N ARG A 43 21.93 -27.19 -23.41
CA ARG A 43 22.24 -26.37 -24.60
C ARG A 43 22.39 -27.27 -25.81
N GLU A 44 21.59 -27.00 -26.83
CA GLU A 44 21.74 -27.67 -28.12
C GLU A 44 22.98 -27.12 -28.86
N ASP A 45 23.65 -27.96 -29.63
CA ASP A 45 24.65 -27.51 -30.59
C ASP A 45 23.95 -26.78 -31.75
N GLY A 46 24.42 -25.58 -32.12
CA GLY A 46 23.92 -24.83 -33.28
C GLY A 46 23.33 -23.45 -32.96
N PRO A 47 22.48 -22.88 -33.83
CA PRO A 47 22.05 -21.47 -33.73
C PRO A 47 21.15 -21.16 -32.52
N ASP A 48 20.60 -22.19 -31.86
CA ASP A 48 19.78 -22.06 -30.64
C ASP A 48 20.59 -22.23 -29.34
N HIS A 49 21.91 -22.39 -29.41
CA HIS A 49 22.79 -22.60 -28.25
C HIS A 49 22.61 -21.54 -27.16
N ASP A 50 22.45 -20.27 -27.56
CA ASP A 50 22.28 -19.13 -26.64
C ASP A 50 20.80 -18.78 -26.38
N ASN A 51 19.86 -19.64 -26.79
CA ASN A 51 18.42 -19.41 -26.59
C ASN A 51 18.01 -19.76 -25.15
N ILE A 52 18.31 -18.85 -24.21
CA ILE A 52 18.06 -19.01 -22.76
C ILE A 52 16.67 -19.61 -22.44
N PRO A 53 15.54 -19.12 -23.00
CA PRO A 53 14.24 -19.75 -22.78
C PRO A 53 14.18 -21.25 -23.10
N LYS A 54 14.72 -21.67 -24.25
CA LYS A 54 14.73 -23.08 -24.67
C LYS A 54 15.64 -23.92 -23.77
N VAL A 55 16.83 -23.41 -23.46
CA VAL A 55 17.80 -24.08 -22.58
C VAL A 55 17.19 -24.35 -21.20
N LEU A 56 16.56 -23.34 -20.58
CA LEU A 56 15.92 -23.48 -19.27
C LEU A 56 14.71 -24.43 -19.31
N GLU A 57 13.95 -24.47 -20.41
CA GLU A 57 12.85 -25.42 -20.59
C GLU A 57 13.35 -26.87 -20.72
N ALA A 58 14.43 -27.09 -21.49
CA ALA A 58 15.05 -28.40 -21.64
C ALA A 58 15.67 -28.88 -20.32
N ALA A 59 16.44 -28.03 -19.64
CA ALA A 59 17.01 -28.31 -18.32
C ALA A 59 15.92 -28.69 -17.30
N ASN A 60 14.77 -28.03 -17.31
CA ASN A 60 13.64 -28.36 -16.43
C ASN A 60 13.16 -29.81 -16.56
N LYS A 61 13.16 -30.37 -17.78
CA LYS A 61 12.74 -31.76 -18.01
C LYS A 61 13.70 -32.74 -17.35
N VAL A 62 15.00 -32.42 -17.34
CA VAL A 62 16.04 -33.24 -16.70
C VAL A 62 16.02 -33.06 -15.18
N LEU A 63 15.89 -31.82 -14.69
CA LEU A 63 15.80 -31.51 -13.24
C LEU A 63 14.59 -32.17 -12.56
N ASP A 64 13.55 -32.50 -13.33
CA ASP A 64 12.40 -33.25 -12.83
C ASP A 64 12.68 -34.72 -12.52
N LEU A 65 13.68 -35.30 -13.19
CA LEU A 65 14.10 -36.68 -13.01
C LEU A 65 15.39 -36.80 -12.19
N ALA A 66 16.13 -35.69 -12.03
CA ALA A 66 17.40 -35.66 -11.31
C ALA A 66 17.22 -35.87 -9.80
N GLU A 67 18.05 -36.72 -9.21
CA GLU A 67 18.11 -36.97 -7.76
C GLU A 67 18.88 -35.86 -7.01
N LEU A 68 18.49 -34.60 -7.21
CA LEU A 68 19.05 -33.45 -6.50
C LEU A 68 18.22 -33.08 -5.27
N ASP A 69 18.90 -32.81 -4.14
CA ASP A 69 18.24 -32.42 -2.89
C ASP A 69 17.87 -30.92 -2.87
N PHE A 70 16.82 -30.58 -3.62
CA PHE A 70 16.26 -29.23 -3.66
C PHE A 70 15.73 -28.74 -2.31
N SER A 71 15.36 -29.63 -1.40
CA SER A 71 14.88 -29.26 -0.06
C SER A 71 16.02 -28.65 0.75
N ARG A 72 17.21 -29.26 0.67
CA ARG A 72 18.40 -28.79 1.38
C ARG A 72 19.14 -27.65 0.69
N TYR A 73 19.16 -27.66 -0.65
CA TYR A 73 19.98 -26.74 -1.45
C TYR A 73 19.17 -25.81 -2.37
N GLY A 74 17.87 -25.66 -2.14
CA GLY A 74 17.02 -24.79 -2.95
C GLY A 74 17.50 -23.34 -3.04
N ASP A 75 18.20 -22.82 -2.03
CA ASP A 75 18.83 -21.50 -2.10
C ASP A 75 19.88 -21.46 -3.23
N VAL A 76 20.68 -22.52 -3.35
CA VAL A 76 21.75 -22.62 -4.36
C VAL A 76 21.20 -22.58 -5.78
N LEU A 77 20.02 -23.16 -6.01
CA LEU A 77 19.32 -23.07 -7.31
C LEU A 77 19.13 -21.61 -7.74
N PHE A 78 18.59 -20.78 -6.85
CA PHE A 78 18.34 -19.38 -7.15
C PHE A 78 19.62 -18.55 -7.15
N GLU A 79 20.62 -18.87 -6.31
CA GLU A 79 21.94 -18.23 -6.36
C GLU A 79 22.62 -18.43 -7.73
N VAL A 80 22.63 -19.67 -8.25
CA VAL A 80 23.14 -19.97 -9.59
C VAL A 80 22.34 -19.23 -10.67
N ALA A 81 21.01 -19.19 -10.56
CA ALA A 81 20.17 -18.47 -11.53
C ALA A 81 20.47 -16.97 -11.61
N PHE A 82 20.72 -16.35 -10.46
CA PHE A 82 20.98 -14.92 -10.38
C PHE A 82 22.43 -14.57 -10.71
N ALA A 83 23.39 -15.30 -10.16
CA ALA A 83 24.81 -14.92 -10.15
C ALA A 83 25.73 -15.89 -10.92
N GLY A 84 25.18 -16.98 -11.44
CA GLY A 84 25.91 -18.01 -12.18
C GLY A 84 26.67 -19.00 -11.31
N ALA A 85 26.73 -18.79 -10.00
CA ALA A 85 27.33 -19.69 -9.03
C ALA A 85 26.75 -19.43 -7.63
N ARG A 86 27.23 -20.18 -6.63
CA ARG A 86 26.85 -19.98 -5.22
C ARG A 86 27.25 -18.61 -4.73
N LEU A 87 26.48 -18.06 -3.80
CA LEU A 87 26.87 -16.87 -3.05
C LEU A 87 27.59 -17.27 -1.77
N THR A 88 28.63 -16.51 -1.44
CA THR A 88 29.37 -16.61 -0.19
C THR A 88 28.92 -15.54 0.80
N THR A 89 29.47 -15.56 2.01
CA THR A 89 29.20 -14.54 3.02
C THR A 89 29.51 -13.15 2.46
N GLY A 90 28.55 -12.22 2.60
CA GLY A 90 28.67 -10.87 2.05
C GLY A 90 28.28 -10.76 0.57
N GLY A 91 27.60 -11.76 -0.02
CA GLY A 91 27.01 -11.63 -1.36
C GLY A 91 28.01 -11.77 -2.51
N ASN A 92 29.28 -12.09 -2.23
CA ASN A 92 30.27 -12.36 -3.27
C ASN A 92 30.00 -13.71 -3.95
N VAL A 93 30.20 -13.77 -5.26
CA VAL A 93 30.12 -15.01 -6.03
C VAL A 93 31.29 -15.93 -5.65
N ALA A 94 30.99 -17.20 -5.37
CA ALA A 94 32.02 -18.19 -5.08
C ALA A 94 33.03 -18.29 -6.23
N VAL A 95 34.30 -18.42 -5.89
CA VAL A 95 35.39 -18.58 -6.87
C VAL A 95 35.61 -20.06 -7.20
N ASP A 96 35.31 -20.95 -6.26
CA ASP A 96 35.46 -22.39 -6.41
C ASP A 96 34.33 -23.02 -7.25
N GLY A 97 34.67 -24.05 -8.03
CA GLY A 97 33.72 -24.84 -8.82
C GLY A 97 33.35 -24.24 -10.18
N GLN A 98 32.29 -24.79 -10.79
CA GLN A 98 31.80 -24.35 -12.10
C GLN A 98 31.03 -23.03 -12.01
N LYS A 99 30.95 -22.31 -13.13
CA LYS A 99 30.19 -21.06 -13.26
C LYS A 99 29.35 -21.08 -14.53
N LEU A 100 28.06 -20.81 -14.38
CA LEU A 100 27.14 -20.62 -15.48
C LEU A 100 27.40 -19.26 -16.16
N ASP A 101 27.68 -19.29 -17.46
CA ASP A 101 28.08 -18.10 -18.20
C ASP A 101 26.91 -17.21 -18.67
N PHE A 102 25.67 -17.63 -18.46
CA PHE A 102 24.45 -16.82 -18.64
C PHE A 102 23.60 -16.85 -17.38
N ASN A 103 23.33 -15.69 -16.79
CA ASN A 103 22.55 -15.54 -15.56
C ASN A 103 21.95 -14.13 -15.49
N ILE A 104 21.04 -13.89 -14.55
CA ILE A 104 20.34 -12.60 -14.44
C ILE A 104 21.31 -11.42 -14.30
N LEU A 105 22.37 -11.55 -13.47
CA LEU A 105 23.31 -10.46 -13.22
C LEU A 105 24.27 -10.21 -14.39
N LYS A 106 24.58 -11.24 -15.19
CA LYS A 106 25.44 -11.13 -16.37
C LYS A 106 24.68 -10.68 -17.63
N GLY A 107 23.38 -10.97 -17.73
CA GLY A 107 22.52 -10.50 -18.82
C GLY A 107 22.25 -8.99 -18.76
N PRO A 108 21.64 -8.38 -19.79
CA PRO A 108 21.31 -6.95 -19.79
C PRO A 108 20.15 -6.64 -18.84
N ALA A 109 20.05 -5.39 -18.38
CA ALA A 109 18.94 -4.92 -17.53
C ALA A 109 17.67 -4.58 -18.36
N THR A 110 17.07 -5.60 -18.99
CA THR A 110 15.85 -5.45 -19.80
C THR A 110 14.79 -6.47 -19.39
N HIS A 111 13.54 -6.22 -19.79
CA HIS A 111 12.43 -7.13 -19.50
C HIS A 111 12.65 -8.49 -20.16
N GLU A 112 13.08 -8.49 -21.42
CA GLU A 112 13.23 -9.67 -22.28
C GLU A 112 14.33 -10.61 -21.78
N SER A 113 15.40 -10.09 -21.18
CA SER A 113 16.49 -10.90 -20.65
C SER A 113 16.15 -11.55 -19.31
N ILE A 114 15.33 -10.88 -18.48
CA ILE A 114 15.00 -11.34 -17.13
C ILE A 114 13.80 -12.30 -17.14
N LEU A 115 12.79 -12.03 -17.97
CA LEU A 115 11.53 -12.78 -18.02
C LEU A 115 11.70 -14.32 -18.14
N PRO A 116 12.64 -14.86 -18.94
CA PRO A 116 12.84 -16.30 -19.06
C PRO A 116 13.15 -16.98 -17.72
N TYR A 117 14.01 -16.36 -16.90
CA TYR A 117 14.35 -16.88 -15.57
C TYR A 117 13.15 -16.86 -14.62
N ILE A 118 12.30 -15.84 -14.68
CA ILE A 118 11.12 -15.75 -13.80
C ILE A 118 10.08 -16.81 -14.17
N LYS A 119 9.87 -17.06 -15.48
CA LYS A 119 9.04 -18.19 -15.96
C LYS A 119 9.60 -19.54 -15.53
N TRP A 120 10.93 -19.67 -15.56
CA TRP A 120 11.62 -20.86 -15.07
C TRP A 120 11.38 -21.06 -13.57
N PHE A 121 11.48 -20.00 -12.76
CA PHE A 121 11.16 -20.05 -11.32
C PHE A 121 9.72 -20.47 -11.06
N GLN A 122 8.73 -19.92 -11.78
CA GLN A 122 7.34 -20.34 -11.66
C GLN A 122 7.16 -21.83 -11.94
N THR A 123 7.83 -22.34 -12.97
CA THR A 123 7.75 -23.75 -13.36
C THR A 123 8.35 -24.65 -12.28
N MET A 124 9.52 -24.30 -11.76
CA MET A 124 10.19 -25.04 -10.68
C MET A 124 9.37 -25.02 -9.39
N ILE A 125 8.85 -23.86 -9.00
CA ILE A 125 8.03 -23.68 -7.80
C ILE A 125 6.70 -24.41 -7.91
N ARG A 126 6.03 -24.38 -9.07
CA ARG A 126 4.76 -25.10 -9.26
C ARG A 126 4.91 -26.61 -9.01
N ARG A 127 6.07 -27.17 -9.36
CA ARG A 127 6.39 -28.60 -9.14
C ARG A 127 6.93 -28.86 -7.73
N ARG A 128 7.59 -27.87 -7.12
CA ARG A 128 8.21 -27.95 -5.79
C ARG A 128 7.85 -26.70 -4.96
N PRO A 129 6.63 -26.62 -4.39
CA PRO A 129 6.15 -25.40 -3.73
C PRO A 129 7.02 -24.92 -2.57
N PHE A 130 7.77 -25.82 -1.91
CA PHE A 130 8.70 -25.47 -0.84
C PHE A 130 9.84 -24.54 -1.30
N LEU A 131 10.15 -24.51 -2.61
CA LEU A 131 11.18 -23.62 -3.18
C LEU A 131 10.82 -22.13 -3.07
N ILE A 132 9.55 -21.78 -2.81
CA ILE A 132 9.15 -20.39 -2.53
C ILE A 132 10.03 -19.83 -1.43
N LYS A 133 10.23 -20.60 -0.35
CA LYS A 133 11.00 -20.09 0.80
C LYS A 133 12.47 -19.86 0.45
N ASN A 134 13.03 -20.72 -0.38
CA ASN A 134 14.40 -20.58 -0.86
C ASN A 134 14.57 -19.33 -1.75
N LEU A 135 13.63 -19.08 -2.66
CA LEU A 135 13.63 -17.87 -3.48
C LEU A 135 13.52 -16.60 -2.61
N GLU A 136 12.64 -16.60 -1.61
CA GLU A 136 12.54 -15.50 -0.64
C GLU A 136 13.86 -15.26 0.10
N ASN A 137 14.55 -16.32 0.53
CA ASN A 137 15.83 -16.21 1.23
C ASN A 137 16.89 -15.56 0.34
N VAL A 138 16.97 -15.97 -0.93
CA VAL A 138 17.94 -15.43 -1.89
C VAL A 138 17.62 -13.99 -2.26
N LEU A 139 16.36 -13.66 -2.54
CA LEU A 139 15.93 -12.26 -2.76
C LEU A 139 16.18 -11.38 -1.52
N SER A 140 15.97 -11.92 -0.31
CA SER A 140 16.31 -11.23 0.94
C SER A 140 17.81 -10.93 1.04
N LYS A 141 18.67 -11.89 0.70
CA LYS A 141 20.13 -11.70 0.65
C LYS A 141 20.50 -10.56 -0.30
N PHE A 142 19.90 -10.52 -1.49
CA PHE A 142 20.15 -9.46 -2.47
C PHE A 142 19.71 -8.08 -1.97
N VAL A 143 18.50 -7.93 -1.45
CA VAL A 143 18.01 -6.61 -1.00
C VAL A 143 18.72 -6.10 0.26
N MET A 144 19.22 -6.99 1.13
CA MET A 144 20.04 -6.59 2.28
C MET A 144 21.50 -6.32 1.89
N GLY A 145 21.97 -6.95 0.81
CA GLY A 145 23.33 -6.88 0.28
C GLY A 145 23.51 -5.91 -0.89
N MET A 146 22.61 -4.94 -1.09
CA MET A 146 22.65 -4.03 -2.26
C MET A 146 24.01 -3.34 -2.48
N GLU A 147 24.79 -3.10 -1.42
CA GLU A 147 26.09 -2.42 -1.52
C GLU A 147 27.19 -3.25 -2.20
N PHE A 148 26.97 -4.54 -2.39
CA PHE A 148 27.92 -5.43 -3.09
C PHE A 148 27.70 -5.45 -4.61
N TYR A 149 26.66 -4.78 -5.09
CA TYR A 149 26.31 -4.69 -6.50
C TYR A 149 26.46 -3.25 -6.97
N ASP A 150 26.89 -3.06 -8.21
CA ASP A 150 26.85 -1.77 -8.87
C ASP A 150 25.40 -1.36 -9.24
N ASP A 151 25.25 -0.18 -9.81
CA ASP A 151 23.95 0.38 -10.18
C ASP A 151 23.19 -0.54 -11.15
N GLU A 152 23.90 -1.13 -12.11
CA GLU A 152 23.31 -2.02 -13.10
C GLU A 152 22.88 -3.37 -12.47
N GLY A 153 23.70 -3.95 -11.60
CA GLY A 153 23.35 -5.17 -10.85
C GLY A 153 22.14 -4.96 -9.94
N ARG A 154 22.08 -3.83 -9.21
CA ARG A 154 20.91 -3.45 -8.40
C ARG A 154 19.66 -3.30 -9.25
N ARG A 155 19.77 -2.70 -10.43
CA ARG A 155 18.66 -2.57 -11.38
C ARG A 155 18.13 -3.94 -11.83
N LYS A 156 19.01 -4.87 -12.20
CA LYS A 156 18.63 -6.25 -12.59
C LYS A 156 17.90 -6.99 -11.46
N ILE A 157 18.39 -6.86 -10.22
CA ILE A 157 17.73 -7.45 -9.05
C ILE A 157 16.35 -6.81 -8.81
N ALA A 158 16.24 -5.48 -8.92
CA ALA A 158 14.97 -4.77 -8.76
C ALA A 158 13.92 -5.22 -9.78
N MET A 159 14.32 -5.32 -11.05
CA MET A 159 13.48 -5.83 -12.14
C MET A 159 13.07 -7.28 -11.89
N ALA A 160 14.00 -8.17 -11.55
CA ALA A 160 13.69 -9.57 -11.26
C ALA A 160 12.70 -9.71 -10.08
N LEU A 161 12.90 -8.96 -9.00
CA LEU A 161 11.98 -8.93 -7.85
C LEU A 161 10.59 -8.40 -8.23
N SER A 162 10.53 -7.32 -9.02
CA SER A 162 9.28 -6.77 -9.55
C SER A 162 8.52 -7.82 -10.38
N ARG A 163 9.21 -8.46 -11.33
CA ARG A 163 8.64 -9.54 -12.15
C ARG A 163 8.13 -10.71 -11.32
N CYS A 164 8.83 -11.09 -10.25
CA CYS A 164 8.36 -12.13 -9.34
C CYS A 164 7.01 -11.80 -8.70
N PHE A 165 6.78 -10.53 -8.31
CA PHE A 165 5.49 -10.10 -7.77
C PHE A 165 4.42 -9.96 -8.86
N ALA A 166 4.74 -9.30 -9.98
CA ALA A 166 3.80 -9.08 -11.09
C ALA A 166 3.29 -10.41 -11.67
N MET A 167 4.18 -11.40 -11.82
CA MET A 167 3.84 -12.73 -12.31
C MET A 167 3.29 -13.66 -11.22
N LYS A 168 3.15 -13.20 -9.97
CA LYS A 168 2.63 -13.99 -8.85
C LYS A 168 3.38 -15.33 -8.67
N VAL A 169 4.71 -15.28 -8.64
CA VAL A 169 5.58 -16.47 -8.45
C VAL A 169 5.29 -17.22 -7.14
N GLY A 170 4.69 -16.54 -6.16
CA GLY A 170 4.25 -17.12 -4.88
C GLY A 170 5.05 -16.63 -3.68
N ILE A 171 6.07 -15.79 -3.88
CA ILE A 171 6.83 -15.13 -2.81
C ILE A 171 5.96 -14.10 -2.06
N LEU A 172 6.20 -13.96 -0.76
CA LEU A 172 5.44 -13.04 0.09
C LEU A 172 6.12 -11.65 0.14
N PRO A 173 5.41 -10.56 -0.16
CA PRO A 173 5.98 -9.21 -0.10
C PRO A 173 6.58 -8.86 1.27
N GLU A 174 5.91 -9.24 2.37
CA GLU A 174 6.37 -8.97 3.74
C GLU A 174 7.66 -9.69 4.13
N SER A 175 8.02 -10.77 3.43
CA SER A 175 9.23 -11.54 3.73
C SER A 175 10.49 -10.94 3.11
N ILE A 176 10.34 -10.00 2.15
CA ILE A 176 11.44 -9.43 1.37
C ILE A 176 11.49 -7.90 1.48
N LEU A 177 10.42 -7.19 1.09
CA LEU A 177 10.49 -5.74 0.90
C LEU A 177 10.89 -4.97 2.16
N PRO A 178 10.36 -5.26 3.37
CA PRO A 178 10.78 -4.56 4.58
C PRO A 178 12.26 -4.72 4.92
N LYS A 179 12.90 -5.83 4.50
CA LYS A 179 14.31 -6.12 4.82
C LYS A 179 15.29 -5.20 4.09
N MET A 180 14.85 -4.50 3.04
CA MET A 180 15.72 -3.55 2.35
C MET A 180 15.88 -2.23 3.11
N LEU A 181 14.98 -1.94 4.06
CA LEU A 181 15.00 -0.72 4.88
C LEU A 181 16.10 -0.79 5.96
N VAL A 182 17.34 -0.98 5.53
CA VAL A 182 18.53 -0.94 6.37
C VAL A 182 19.05 0.49 6.39
N ASP A 183 19.24 1.08 7.57
CA ASP A 183 19.61 2.50 7.74
C ASP A 183 20.81 2.93 6.86
N ARG A 184 21.86 2.10 6.78
CA ARG A 184 23.03 2.39 5.93
C ARG A 184 22.69 2.48 4.44
N LEU A 185 21.75 1.66 3.96
CA LEU A 185 21.34 1.64 2.55
C LEU A 185 20.39 2.80 2.25
N VAL A 186 19.50 3.12 3.18
CA VAL A 186 18.61 4.29 3.08
C VAL A 186 19.43 5.58 3.06
N LEU A 187 20.41 5.72 3.95
CA LEU A 187 21.30 6.89 4.02
C LEU A 187 22.08 7.11 2.71
N LYS A 188 22.57 6.03 2.09
CA LYS A 188 23.29 6.07 0.80
C LYS A 188 22.36 6.29 -0.40
N GLY A 189 21.05 6.29 -0.23
CA GLY A 189 20.08 6.40 -1.32
C GLY A 189 19.90 5.13 -2.18
N ALA A 190 20.55 4.02 -1.79
CA ALA A 190 20.49 2.76 -2.55
C ALA A 190 19.06 2.17 -2.56
N VAL A 191 18.34 2.29 -1.44
CA VAL A 191 16.94 1.85 -1.34
C VAL A 191 16.05 2.64 -2.30
N LEU A 192 16.19 3.97 -2.32
CA LEU A 192 15.40 4.82 -3.21
C LEU A 192 15.65 4.48 -4.68
N GLN A 193 16.91 4.32 -5.09
CA GLN A 193 17.27 3.92 -6.45
C GLN A 193 16.69 2.55 -6.80
N PHE A 194 16.84 1.56 -5.91
CA PHE A 194 16.29 0.22 -6.10
C PHE A 194 14.77 0.24 -6.27
N MET A 195 14.06 0.94 -5.38
CA MET A 195 12.60 1.05 -5.45
C MET A 195 12.12 1.80 -6.69
N THR A 196 12.90 2.77 -7.19
CA THR A 196 12.61 3.48 -8.43
C THR A 196 12.63 2.53 -9.62
N GLU A 197 13.68 1.71 -9.75
CA GLU A 197 13.79 0.73 -10.83
C GLU A 197 12.76 -0.40 -10.68
N PHE A 198 12.45 -0.81 -9.45
CA PHE A 198 11.37 -1.73 -9.16
C PHE A 198 10.01 -1.17 -9.63
N PHE A 199 9.67 0.09 -9.31
CA PHE A 199 8.40 0.70 -9.72
C PHE A 199 8.31 0.90 -11.24
N LYS A 200 9.40 1.36 -11.88
CA LYS A 200 9.46 1.50 -13.34
C LYS A 200 9.16 0.19 -14.04
N ASP A 201 9.85 -0.87 -13.64
CA ASP A 201 9.60 -2.18 -14.23
C ASP A 201 8.19 -2.68 -13.89
N PHE A 202 7.74 -2.59 -12.64
CA PHE A 202 6.41 -3.09 -12.24
C PHE A 202 5.28 -2.44 -13.05
N LEU A 203 5.29 -1.10 -13.13
CA LEU A 203 4.28 -0.31 -13.82
C LEU A 203 4.37 -0.37 -15.34
N SER A 204 5.45 -0.93 -15.91
CA SER A 204 5.49 -1.18 -17.35
C SER A 204 4.57 -2.31 -17.81
N THR A 205 3.99 -3.08 -16.88
CA THR A 205 3.13 -4.24 -17.18
C THR A 205 1.88 -4.33 -16.32
N ASP A 206 1.79 -3.55 -15.24
CA ASP A 206 0.72 -3.66 -14.25
C ASP A 206 0.32 -2.26 -13.74
N SER A 207 -0.75 -2.18 -12.96
CA SER A 207 -1.34 -0.91 -12.50
C SER A 207 -0.74 -0.43 -11.18
N VAL A 208 -0.91 0.88 -10.91
CA VAL A 208 -0.61 1.49 -9.60
C VAL A 208 -1.41 0.81 -8.47
N GLN A 209 -2.67 0.45 -8.71
CA GLN A 209 -3.47 -0.29 -7.72
C GLN A 209 -2.83 -1.63 -7.33
N THR A 210 -2.43 -2.45 -8.30
CA THR A 210 -1.77 -3.73 -8.03
C THR A 210 -0.45 -3.54 -7.29
N LEU A 211 0.33 -2.52 -7.68
CA LEU A 211 1.57 -2.17 -6.98
C LEU A 211 1.30 -1.86 -5.50
N LEU A 212 0.28 -1.04 -5.22
CA LEU A 212 -0.07 -0.68 -3.85
C LEU A 212 -0.58 -1.87 -3.04
N GLU A 213 -1.25 -2.85 -3.67
CA GLU A 213 -1.59 -4.10 -2.99
C GLU A 213 -0.34 -4.88 -2.56
N VAL A 214 0.70 -4.92 -3.39
CA VAL A 214 2.00 -5.53 -3.03
C VAL A 214 2.62 -4.78 -1.84
N LEU A 215 2.66 -3.45 -1.90
CA LEU A 215 3.21 -2.62 -0.82
C LEU A 215 2.40 -2.74 0.49
N ARG A 216 1.08 -2.87 0.39
CA ARG A 216 0.18 -3.09 1.55
C ARG A 216 0.40 -4.45 2.18
N LYS A 217 0.55 -5.51 1.38
CA LYS A 217 0.93 -6.86 1.88
C LYS A 217 2.27 -6.80 2.60
N ALA A 218 3.22 -6.02 2.08
CA ALA A 218 4.50 -5.77 2.73
C ALA A 218 4.45 -4.83 3.94
N LYS A 219 3.31 -4.19 4.23
CA LYS A 219 3.13 -3.20 5.32
C LYS A 219 4.06 -1.99 5.21
N ILE A 220 4.27 -1.51 3.99
CA ILE A 220 5.12 -0.34 3.68
C ILE A 220 4.40 0.73 2.84
N ASP A 221 3.12 0.54 2.53
CA ASP A 221 2.30 1.46 1.72
C ASP A 221 2.09 2.83 2.38
N ASN A 222 2.11 2.90 3.71
CA ASN A 222 2.08 4.16 4.46
C ASN A 222 3.48 4.65 4.89
N ARG A 223 4.54 4.01 4.38
CA ARG A 223 5.94 4.26 4.77
C ARG A 223 6.81 4.59 3.54
N LEU A 224 6.21 5.09 2.46
CA LEU A 224 6.91 5.37 1.20
C LEU A 224 8.07 6.38 1.37
N LEU A 225 7.92 7.34 2.28
CA LEU A 225 9.00 8.29 2.60
C LEU A 225 10.21 7.62 3.26
N GLU A 226 10.08 6.41 3.82
CA GLU A 226 11.21 5.71 4.42
C GLU A 226 12.24 5.21 3.41
N PHE A 227 11.89 5.14 2.12
CA PHE A 227 12.84 4.86 1.04
C PHE A 227 13.87 5.97 0.88
N PHE A 228 13.50 7.20 1.24
CA PHE A 228 14.35 8.38 1.12
C PHE A 228 15.32 8.47 2.30
N PRO A 229 16.55 8.99 2.07
CA PRO A 229 17.43 9.44 3.14
C PRO A 229 16.68 10.37 4.10
N GLN A 230 16.98 10.28 5.41
CA GLN A 230 16.23 10.96 6.47
C GLN A 230 16.03 12.46 6.20
N GLN A 231 17.04 13.13 5.65
CA GLN A 231 17.04 14.55 5.31
C GLN A 231 16.16 14.93 4.11
N ARG A 232 15.61 13.96 3.36
CA ARG A 232 14.76 14.16 2.18
C ARG A 232 13.37 13.54 2.32
N ARG A 233 12.93 13.19 3.54
CA ARG A 233 11.63 12.56 3.79
C ARG A 233 10.49 13.57 3.76
N THR A 234 10.19 14.10 2.58
CA THR A 234 9.07 15.01 2.35
C THR A 234 8.29 14.59 1.12
N TRP A 235 6.99 14.90 1.10
CA TRP A 235 6.16 14.62 -0.07
C TRP A 235 6.58 15.42 -1.31
N ALA A 236 7.06 16.65 -1.13
CA ALA A 236 7.66 17.41 -2.23
C ALA A 236 8.87 16.68 -2.87
N ALA A 237 9.74 16.07 -2.04
CA ALA A 237 10.85 15.28 -2.56
C ALA A 237 10.39 13.96 -3.22
N PHE A 238 9.33 13.34 -2.70
CA PHE A 238 8.69 12.18 -3.33
C PHE A 238 8.18 12.52 -4.73
N GLU A 239 7.44 13.62 -4.86
CA GLU A 239 6.84 14.07 -6.12
C GLU A 239 7.92 14.37 -7.16
N SER A 240 8.88 15.25 -6.84
CA SER A 240 9.96 15.61 -7.78
C SER A 240 10.75 14.37 -8.22
N HIS A 241 11.15 13.50 -7.29
CA HIS A 241 11.94 12.31 -7.62
C HIS A 241 11.18 11.36 -8.56
N PHE A 242 9.92 11.05 -8.26
CA PHE A 242 9.16 10.09 -9.05
C PHE A 242 8.60 10.69 -10.35
N GLU A 243 8.34 11.99 -10.42
CA GLU A 243 8.04 12.69 -11.69
C GLU A 243 9.27 12.65 -12.62
N GLU A 244 10.46 12.99 -12.11
CA GLU A 244 11.73 12.91 -12.87
C GLU A 244 12.03 11.48 -13.34
N ALA A 245 11.62 10.47 -12.57
CA ALA A 245 11.75 9.06 -12.91
C ALA A 245 10.69 8.57 -13.93
N GLY A 246 9.75 9.42 -14.36
CA GLY A 246 8.68 9.07 -15.31
C GLY A 246 7.50 8.31 -14.69
N LEU A 247 7.38 8.30 -13.36
CA LEU A 247 6.35 7.59 -12.60
C LEU A 247 5.18 8.52 -12.26
N THR A 248 4.66 9.25 -13.25
CA THR A 248 3.64 10.29 -13.09
C THR A 248 2.33 9.75 -12.52
N ASP A 249 1.92 8.55 -12.91
CA ASP A 249 0.67 7.94 -12.43
C ASP A 249 0.75 7.58 -10.94
N LEU A 250 1.93 7.14 -10.47
CA LEU A 250 2.19 6.90 -9.05
C LEU A 250 2.11 8.21 -8.25
N VAL A 251 2.69 9.29 -8.80
CA VAL A 251 2.67 10.61 -8.18
C VAL A 251 1.25 11.18 -8.13
N ALA A 252 0.50 11.12 -9.23
CA ALA A 252 -0.89 11.57 -9.30
C ALA A 252 -1.78 10.80 -8.32
N TYR A 253 -1.61 9.47 -8.24
CA TYR A 253 -2.31 8.66 -7.25
C TYR A 253 -1.99 9.12 -5.82
N ASN A 254 -0.71 9.30 -5.51
CA ASN A 254 -0.28 9.68 -4.16
C ASN A 254 -0.77 11.08 -3.78
N LYS A 255 -0.72 12.05 -4.69
CA LYS A 255 -1.28 13.41 -4.52
C LYS A 255 -2.77 13.33 -4.15
N LYS A 256 -3.55 12.56 -4.91
CA LYS A 256 -4.97 12.36 -4.62
C LYS A 256 -5.20 11.71 -3.25
N LYS A 257 -4.47 10.64 -2.94
CA LYS A 257 -4.57 9.95 -1.64
C LYS A 257 -4.27 10.92 -0.48
N LEU A 258 -3.20 11.70 -0.59
CA LEU A 258 -2.82 12.67 0.45
C LEU A 258 -3.85 13.78 0.60
N TYR A 259 -4.37 14.30 -0.51
CA TYR A 259 -5.45 15.29 -0.48
C TYR A 259 -6.67 14.77 0.29
N GLU A 260 -7.10 13.52 0.03
CA GLU A 260 -8.20 12.89 0.75
C GLU A 260 -7.90 12.71 2.25
N VAL A 261 -6.65 12.35 2.61
CA VAL A 261 -6.21 12.25 4.01
C VAL A 261 -6.22 13.61 4.69
N TYR A 262 -5.68 14.66 4.07
CA TYR A 262 -5.66 16.01 4.63
C TYR A 262 -7.06 16.58 4.82
N CYS A 263 -7.98 16.30 3.91
CA CYS A 263 -9.39 16.63 4.08
C CYS A 263 -9.99 15.97 5.33
N GLN A 264 -9.72 14.68 5.56
CA GLN A 264 -10.19 13.96 6.75
C GLN A 264 -9.55 14.51 8.02
N GLU A 265 -8.22 14.69 8.01
CA GLU A 265 -7.43 15.23 9.12
C GLU A 265 -7.89 16.65 9.50
N LEU A 266 -8.25 17.48 8.52
CA LEU A 266 -8.85 18.79 8.78
C LEU A 266 -10.15 18.68 9.60
N GLY A 267 -11.01 17.73 9.24
CA GLY A 267 -12.24 17.46 9.98
C GLY A 267 -11.97 16.99 11.40
N GLU A 268 -10.96 16.14 11.61
CA GLU A 268 -10.52 15.67 12.92
C GLU A 268 -9.92 16.79 13.78
N ILE A 269 -9.14 17.70 13.18
CA ILE A 269 -8.61 18.89 13.86
C ILE A 269 -9.75 19.78 14.36
N VAL A 270 -10.71 20.12 13.48
CA VAL A 270 -11.89 20.92 13.87
C VAL A 270 -12.69 20.20 14.96
N GLN A 271 -12.88 18.89 14.82
CA GLN A 271 -13.56 18.07 15.82
C GLN A 271 -12.87 18.12 17.18
N GLY A 272 -11.54 18.04 17.22
CA GLY A 272 -10.72 18.11 18.43
C GLY A 272 -10.82 19.48 19.09
N MET A 273 -10.52 20.55 18.36
CA MET A 273 -10.55 21.93 18.88
C MET A 273 -11.91 22.31 19.51
N VAL A 274 -13.00 21.81 18.95
CA VAL A 274 -14.37 22.11 19.41
C VAL A 274 -14.79 21.19 20.56
N ALA A 275 -14.18 20.01 20.68
CA ALA A 275 -14.44 19.06 21.75
C ALA A 275 -13.59 19.31 23.02
N ASP A 276 -12.55 20.14 22.93
CA ASP A 276 -11.72 20.55 24.08
C ASP A 276 -12.53 21.21 25.20
N ASP A 277 -11.98 21.22 26.42
CA ASP A 277 -12.57 21.88 27.58
C ASP A 277 -11.57 22.87 28.22
N PRO A 278 -11.77 24.20 28.04
CA PRO A 278 -12.85 24.83 27.28
C PRO A 278 -12.68 24.68 25.76
N PRO A 279 -13.78 24.71 24.96
CA PRO A 279 -13.69 24.66 23.51
C PRO A 279 -12.95 25.87 22.92
N ALA A 280 -12.18 25.64 21.85
CA ALA A 280 -11.54 26.73 21.12
C ALA A 280 -12.57 27.73 20.57
N SER A 281 -12.24 29.01 20.59
CA SER A 281 -13.12 30.05 20.04
C SER A 281 -13.26 29.91 18.50
N PRO A 282 -14.36 30.41 17.90
CA PRO A 282 -14.52 30.40 16.44
C PRO A 282 -13.36 31.07 15.68
N ALA A 283 -12.75 32.10 16.26
CA ALA A 283 -11.61 32.79 15.65
C ALA A 283 -10.36 31.91 15.61
N GLU A 284 -10.08 31.15 16.67
CA GLU A 284 -8.96 30.19 16.73
C GLU A 284 -9.17 29.06 15.73
N VAL A 285 -10.38 28.52 15.63
CA VAL A 285 -10.70 27.48 14.63
C VAL A 285 -10.51 28.01 13.21
N VAL A 286 -10.97 29.23 12.89
CA VAL A 286 -10.75 29.83 11.55
C VAL A 286 -9.27 30.02 11.26
N ALA A 287 -8.48 30.46 12.23
CA ALA A 287 -7.03 30.66 12.05
C ALA A 287 -6.33 29.33 11.72
N GLU A 288 -6.64 28.27 12.48
CA GLU A 288 -6.06 26.94 12.25
C GLU A 288 -6.49 26.36 10.89
N VAL A 289 -7.79 26.42 10.55
CA VAL A 289 -8.27 25.92 9.26
C VAL A 289 -7.66 26.68 8.08
N LYS A 290 -7.45 28.01 8.20
CA LYS A 290 -6.74 28.79 7.16
C LYS A 290 -5.28 28.37 7.03
N ALA A 291 -4.60 28.12 8.15
CA ALA A 291 -3.21 27.64 8.14
C ALA A 291 -3.12 26.28 7.44
N LYS A 292 -3.98 25.32 7.81
CA LYS A 292 -4.02 23.98 7.21
C LYS A 292 -4.44 23.98 5.75
N LYS A 293 -5.41 24.80 5.37
CA LYS A 293 -5.78 25.00 3.97
C LYS A 293 -4.57 25.43 3.13
N ALA A 294 -3.80 26.41 3.61
CA ALA A 294 -2.63 26.91 2.90
C ALA A 294 -1.48 25.91 2.87
N GLU A 295 -1.23 25.21 3.99
CA GLU A 295 -0.18 24.18 4.13
C GLU A 295 -0.44 22.99 3.19
N TRP A 296 -1.68 22.52 3.11
CA TRP A 296 -2.06 21.30 2.39
C TRP A 296 -2.65 21.54 0.99
N GLY A 297 -2.82 22.81 0.60
CA GLY A 297 -3.36 23.17 -0.72
C GLY A 297 -4.81 22.71 -0.92
N LEU A 298 -5.66 22.84 0.10
CA LEU A 298 -7.05 22.37 0.05
C LEU A 298 -7.99 23.36 -0.67
N GLU A 299 -8.94 22.82 -1.43
CA GLU A 299 -9.98 23.60 -2.12
C GLU A 299 -11.09 24.02 -1.16
N ASP A 300 -11.69 25.19 -1.43
CA ASP A 300 -12.72 25.79 -0.55
C ASP A 300 -13.94 24.89 -0.33
N ALA A 301 -14.35 24.13 -1.35
CA ALA A 301 -15.48 23.22 -1.25
C ALA A 301 -15.22 22.09 -0.26
N ASP A 302 -14.01 21.51 -0.29
CA ASP A 302 -13.64 20.42 0.59
C ASP A 302 -13.35 20.91 2.01
N VAL A 303 -12.72 22.09 2.15
CA VAL A 303 -12.53 22.74 3.46
C VAL A 303 -13.87 23.00 4.12
N SER A 304 -14.81 23.64 3.42
CA SER A 304 -16.15 23.93 3.96
C SER A 304 -16.86 22.66 4.41
N LYS A 305 -16.84 21.62 3.55
CA LYS A 305 -17.41 20.31 3.85
C LYS A 305 -16.82 19.72 5.14
N HIS A 306 -15.50 19.64 5.26
CA HIS A 306 -14.86 18.96 6.39
C HIS A 306 -14.91 19.79 7.68
N VAL A 307 -14.97 21.13 7.60
CA VAL A 307 -15.31 21.99 8.74
C VAL A 307 -16.69 21.64 9.29
N PHE A 308 -17.73 21.58 8.43
CA PHE A 308 -19.07 21.20 8.86
C PHE A 308 -19.09 19.79 9.48
N LEU A 309 -18.44 18.81 8.84
CA LEU A 309 -18.37 17.45 9.35
C LEU A 309 -17.65 17.38 10.70
N GLY A 310 -16.55 18.12 10.88
CA GLY A 310 -15.83 18.21 12.15
C GLY A 310 -16.68 18.82 13.28
N LEU A 311 -17.46 19.87 12.97
CA LEU A 311 -18.39 20.49 13.92
C LEU A 311 -19.52 19.54 14.35
N VAL A 312 -20.07 18.76 13.42
CA VAL A 312 -21.05 17.73 13.77
C VAL A 312 -20.35 16.63 14.60
N ALA A 313 -19.18 16.18 14.18
CA ALA A 313 -18.42 15.12 14.82
C ALA A 313 -18.00 15.45 16.26
N SER A 314 -17.72 16.70 16.61
CA SER A 314 -17.36 17.11 17.99
C SER A 314 -18.46 16.79 19.02
N VAL A 315 -19.72 16.88 18.59
CA VAL A 315 -20.88 16.48 19.39
C VAL A 315 -21.04 14.96 19.37
N MET A 316 -20.82 14.35 18.20
CA MET A 316 -21.07 12.94 17.95
C MET A 316 -20.01 12.00 18.57
N ALA A 317 -18.77 12.45 18.76
CA ALA A 317 -17.72 11.69 19.43
C ALA A 317 -18.04 11.50 20.94
N ASN A 318 -18.75 12.47 21.53
CA ASN A 318 -19.12 12.48 22.95
C ASN A 318 -20.58 12.03 23.19
N ILE A 319 -21.05 11.05 22.39
CA ILE A 319 -22.44 10.58 22.47
C ILE A 319 -22.73 9.82 23.76
N GLY A 320 -21.82 8.98 24.27
CA GLY A 320 -21.96 8.31 25.57
C GLY A 320 -23.40 7.94 25.96
N ALA A 321 -23.87 8.41 27.12
CA ALA A 321 -25.23 8.21 27.63
C ALA A 321 -26.29 9.20 27.07
N LYS A 322 -25.98 10.00 26.04
CA LYS A 322 -26.89 11.02 25.51
C LYS A 322 -28.00 10.40 24.67
N ASN A 323 -29.23 10.82 24.92
CA ASN A 323 -30.36 10.46 24.07
C ASN A 323 -30.36 11.28 22.77
N THR A 324 -31.20 10.88 21.80
CA THR A 324 -31.30 11.55 20.49
C THR A 324 -31.58 13.05 20.58
N GLN A 325 -32.42 13.48 21.52
CA GLN A 325 -32.75 14.91 21.69
C GLN A 325 -31.54 15.72 22.19
N GLN A 326 -30.75 15.16 23.10
CA GLN A 326 -29.52 15.80 23.59
C GLN A 326 -28.47 15.93 22.49
N VAL A 327 -28.35 14.91 21.63
CA VAL A 327 -27.49 14.97 20.45
C VAL A 327 -27.96 16.06 19.49
N GLN A 328 -29.26 16.09 19.17
CA GLN A 328 -29.87 17.08 18.29
C GLN A 328 -29.64 18.51 18.79
N PHE A 329 -29.92 18.77 20.06
CA PHE A 329 -29.66 20.07 20.68
C PHE A 329 -28.17 20.44 20.64
N GLY A 330 -27.29 19.48 20.93
CA GLY A 330 -25.84 19.70 20.90
C GLY A 330 -25.33 20.10 19.51
N VAL A 331 -25.82 19.44 18.46
CA VAL A 331 -25.45 19.76 17.06
C VAL A 331 -25.93 21.16 16.69
N LEU A 332 -27.21 21.48 16.91
CA LEU A 332 -27.75 22.80 16.59
C LEU A 332 -27.03 23.92 17.37
N LYS A 333 -26.76 23.71 18.67
CA LYS A 333 -26.01 24.65 19.49
C LYS A 333 -24.60 24.88 18.94
N THR A 334 -23.91 23.81 18.57
CA THR A 334 -22.55 23.88 18.02
C THR A 334 -22.53 24.62 16.70
N LEU A 335 -23.41 24.25 15.76
CA LEU A 335 -23.50 24.93 14.46
C LEU A 335 -23.88 26.41 14.58
N LYS A 336 -24.70 26.77 15.57
CA LYS A 336 -25.00 28.18 15.87
C LYS A 336 -23.79 28.95 16.40
N ILE A 337 -23.01 28.37 17.31
CA ILE A 337 -21.81 29.02 17.88
C ILE A 337 -20.72 29.20 16.81
N TYR A 338 -20.53 28.19 15.95
CA TYR A 338 -19.45 28.13 14.97
C TYR A 338 -19.92 28.48 13.55
N SER A 339 -21.08 29.10 13.37
CA SER A 339 -21.60 29.54 12.06
C SER A 339 -20.59 30.40 11.31
N LYS A 340 -19.90 31.31 12.02
CA LYS A 340 -18.84 32.15 11.47
C LYS A 340 -17.62 31.38 10.96
N VAL A 341 -17.36 30.18 11.47
CA VAL A 341 -16.30 29.31 10.94
C VAL A 341 -16.71 28.80 9.56
N ILE A 342 -17.95 28.35 9.41
CA ILE A 342 -18.49 27.88 8.13
C ILE A 342 -18.51 29.04 7.11
N ALA A 343 -19.00 30.22 7.52
CA ALA A 343 -19.04 31.42 6.68
C ALA A 343 -17.65 31.84 6.15
N ALA A 344 -16.58 31.62 6.92
CA ALA A 344 -15.23 31.95 6.50
C ALA A 344 -14.72 31.15 5.28
N PHE A 345 -15.34 30.00 4.99
CA PHE A 345 -14.96 29.12 3.88
C PHE A 345 -16.10 28.92 2.87
N CYS A 346 -17.35 29.21 3.26
CA CYS A 346 -18.53 29.15 2.41
C CYS A 346 -18.88 30.55 1.89
N THR A 347 -18.09 31.07 0.95
CA THR A 347 -18.13 32.50 0.57
C THR A 347 -18.81 32.79 -0.77
N THR A 348 -19.40 31.77 -1.42
CA THR A 348 -20.04 31.92 -2.73
C THR A 348 -21.28 31.03 -2.81
N ALA A 349 -22.27 31.43 -3.61
CA ALA A 349 -23.47 30.64 -3.87
C ALA A 349 -23.18 29.18 -4.31
N ARG A 350 -22.07 28.96 -5.04
CA ARG A 350 -21.65 27.59 -5.41
C ARG A 350 -21.23 26.77 -4.20
N LEU A 351 -20.50 27.37 -3.26
CA LEU A 351 -20.07 26.71 -2.02
C LEU A 351 -21.25 26.50 -1.08
N GLU A 352 -22.18 27.45 -1.01
CA GLU A 352 -23.44 27.34 -0.27
C GLU A 352 -24.28 26.17 -0.78
N ALA A 353 -24.44 26.02 -2.10
CA ALA A 353 -25.17 24.91 -2.70
C ALA A 353 -24.50 23.54 -2.43
N ALA A 354 -23.16 23.51 -2.42
CA ALA A 354 -22.40 22.31 -2.03
C ALA A 354 -22.54 22.00 -0.53
N MET A 355 -22.58 23.02 0.32
CA MET A 355 -22.81 22.89 1.76
C MET A 355 -24.21 22.35 2.07
N LEU A 356 -25.26 22.88 1.43
CA LEU A 356 -26.62 22.37 1.54
C LEU A 356 -26.71 20.88 1.20
N ASN A 357 -26.06 20.45 0.12
CA ASN A 357 -26.00 19.04 -0.25
C ASN A 357 -25.19 18.19 0.75
N THR A 358 -24.11 18.74 1.30
CA THR A 358 -23.35 18.08 2.38
C THR A 358 -24.23 17.85 3.60
N MET A 359 -24.89 18.90 4.09
CA MET A 359 -25.83 18.84 5.21
C MET A 359 -26.95 17.83 4.97
N GLN A 360 -27.55 17.85 3.77
CA GLN A 360 -28.63 16.94 3.39
C GLN A 360 -28.18 15.48 3.49
N VAL A 361 -27.01 15.15 2.93
CA VAL A 361 -26.46 13.79 2.97
C VAL A 361 -26.11 13.39 4.40
N THR A 362 -25.46 14.26 5.17
CA THR A 362 -25.13 14.00 6.58
C THR A 362 -26.37 13.74 7.44
N CYS A 363 -27.41 14.56 7.30
CA CYS A 363 -28.68 14.36 8.00
C CYS A 363 -29.41 13.08 7.56
N TYR A 364 -29.25 12.65 6.31
CA TYR A 364 -29.87 11.42 5.82
C TYR A 364 -29.19 10.15 6.33
N GLU A 365 -27.86 10.18 6.41
CA GLU A 365 -27.05 9.01 6.75
C GLU A 365 -27.06 8.68 8.25
N ASP A 366 -27.39 9.66 9.12
CA ASP A 366 -27.55 9.43 10.56
C ASP A 366 -29.00 9.72 11.01
N SER A 367 -29.70 8.67 11.47
CA SER A 367 -31.09 8.75 11.90
C SER A 367 -31.33 9.73 13.06
N ARG A 368 -30.29 10.05 13.85
CA ARG A 368 -30.36 11.06 14.92
C ARG A 368 -30.40 12.48 14.37
N LEU A 369 -29.84 12.70 13.19
CA LEU A 369 -29.75 14.01 12.54
C LEU A 369 -30.87 14.26 11.52
N LEU A 370 -31.65 13.24 11.15
CA LEU A 370 -32.69 13.30 10.13
C LEU A 370 -33.71 14.43 10.31
N LYS A 371 -34.03 14.77 11.56
CA LYS A 371 -34.99 15.84 11.89
C LYS A 371 -34.38 17.24 11.91
N LEU A 372 -33.06 17.36 11.86
CA LEU A 372 -32.36 18.64 12.06
C LEU A 372 -32.18 19.45 10.79
N PHE A 373 -32.35 18.86 9.61
CA PHE A 373 -31.95 19.51 8.37
C PHE A 373 -32.53 20.92 8.22
N ALA A 374 -33.84 21.08 8.42
CA ALA A 374 -34.50 22.39 8.32
C ALA A 374 -34.00 23.38 9.37
N ASP A 375 -33.79 22.92 10.61
CA ASP A 375 -33.24 23.77 11.69
C ASP A 375 -31.80 24.20 11.39
N ILE A 376 -30.98 23.33 10.80
CA ILE A 376 -29.61 23.68 10.40
C ILE A 376 -29.64 24.71 9.26
N VAL A 377 -30.47 24.51 8.23
CA VAL A 377 -30.62 25.48 7.14
C VAL A 377 -31.03 26.84 7.69
N LYS A 378 -32.02 26.87 8.58
CA LYS A 378 -32.46 28.10 9.24
C LYS A 378 -31.33 28.75 10.04
N ILE A 379 -30.60 28.00 10.87
CA ILE A 379 -29.47 28.55 11.63
C ILE A 379 -28.44 29.18 10.69
N LEU A 380 -28.10 28.53 9.59
CA LEU A 380 -27.10 29.04 8.67
C LEU A 380 -27.60 30.22 7.83
N TYR A 381 -28.90 30.24 7.49
CA TYR A 381 -29.55 31.41 6.88
C TYR A 381 -29.54 32.62 7.84
N ASP A 382 -30.01 32.43 9.08
CA ASP A 382 -30.05 33.47 10.13
C ASP A 382 -28.67 34.02 10.52
N ASN A 383 -27.58 33.35 10.12
CA ASN A 383 -26.19 33.73 10.39
C ASN A 383 -25.43 34.14 9.13
N ASP A 384 -26.12 34.48 8.04
CA ASP A 384 -25.55 34.96 6.77
C ASP A 384 -24.55 33.97 6.14
N VAL A 385 -24.75 32.66 6.35
CA VAL A 385 -23.92 31.61 5.76
C VAL A 385 -24.54 31.08 4.47
N LEU A 386 -25.87 31.05 4.38
CA LEU A 386 -26.61 30.59 3.20
C LEU A 386 -27.51 31.70 2.68
N GLY A 387 -27.39 32.04 1.40
CA GLY A 387 -28.29 32.98 0.74
C GLY A 387 -29.64 32.36 0.39
N GLU A 388 -30.67 33.20 0.36
CA GLU A 388 -32.03 32.82 -0.01
C GLU A 388 -32.09 32.15 -1.40
N ASP A 389 -31.47 32.78 -2.40
CA ASP A 389 -31.38 32.26 -3.77
C ASP A 389 -30.80 30.84 -3.82
N THR A 390 -29.78 30.57 -3.02
CA THR A 390 -29.14 29.26 -2.95
C THR A 390 -30.08 28.21 -2.34
N ILE A 391 -30.85 28.59 -1.31
CA ILE A 391 -31.84 27.71 -0.68
C ILE A 391 -32.98 27.42 -1.66
N ARG A 392 -33.52 28.43 -2.34
CA ARG A 392 -34.54 28.30 -3.40
C ARG A 392 -34.05 27.41 -4.54
N PHE A 393 -32.80 27.59 -4.96
CA PHE A 393 -32.18 26.73 -5.98
C PHE A 393 -32.08 25.27 -5.51
N TRP A 394 -31.61 25.02 -4.30
CA TRP A 394 -31.53 23.67 -3.73
C TRP A 394 -32.91 23.00 -3.64
N TYR A 395 -33.93 23.73 -3.17
CA TYR A 395 -35.29 23.24 -3.00
C TYR A 395 -35.91 22.80 -4.33
N THR A 396 -35.71 23.59 -5.39
CA THR A 396 -36.31 23.32 -6.70
C THR A 396 -35.52 22.29 -7.51
N LYS A 397 -34.20 22.49 -7.66
CA LYS A 397 -33.39 21.74 -8.65
C LYS A 397 -32.07 21.21 -8.10
N GLY A 398 -31.48 21.86 -7.11
CA GLY A 398 -30.12 21.61 -6.65
C GLY A 398 -29.96 20.50 -5.59
N SER A 399 -31.04 19.94 -5.05
CA SER A 399 -30.98 18.95 -3.97
C SER A 399 -30.56 17.55 -4.44
N SER A 400 -29.73 16.91 -3.61
CA SER A 400 -29.25 15.55 -3.78
C SER A 400 -30.41 14.54 -3.81
N PRO A 401 -30.31 13.42 -4.55
CA PRO A 401 -31.30 12.34 -4.49
C PRO A 401 -31.45 11.71 -3.10
N LYS A 402 -30.41 11.75 -2.25
CA LYS A 402 -30.41 11.13 -0.92
C LYS A 402 -31.37 11.87 0.02
N GLY A 403 -32.47 11.24 0.40
CA GLY A 403 -33.45 11.83 1.31
C GLY A 403 -34.28 12.98 0.72
N ARG A 404 -34.23 13.24 -0.60
CA ARG A 404 -34.88 14.39 -1.26
C ARG A 404 -36.33 14.58 -0.83
N ASN A 405 -37.15 13.55 -0.97
CA ASN A 405 -38.58 13.63 -0.67
C ASN A 405 -38.87 13.97 0.80
N VAL A 406 -38.00 13.53 1.72
CA VAL A 406 -38.15 13.81 3.15
C VAL A 406 -37.78 15.26 3.43
N PHE A 407 -36.65 15.73 2.91
CA PHE A 407 -36.15 17.07 3.22
C PHE A 407 -36.90 18.18 2.50
N LEU A 408 -37.34 17.98 1.26
CA LEU A 408 -38.21 18.96 0.59
C LEU A 408 -39.49 19.17 1.39
N LYS A 409 -40.15 18.09 1.80
CA LYS A 409 -41.34 18.19 2.64
C LYS A 409 -41.07 18.88 3.98
N ASN A 410 -39.94 18.57 4.62
CA ASN A 410 -39.55 19.22 5.87
C ASN A 410 -39.22 20.72 5.71
N MET A 411 -38.82 21.15 4.51
CA MET A 411 -38.48 22.53 4.19
C MET A 411 -39.68 23.36 3.72
N GLU A 412 -40.81 22.75 3.35
CA GLU A 412 -42.03 23.45 2.92
C GLU A 412 -42.39 24.65 3.83
N PRO A 413 -42.46 24.51 5.17
CA PRO A 413 -42.82 25.64 6.03
C PRO A 413 -41.81 26.79 6.00
N PHE A 414 -40.51 26.47 5.84
CA PHE A 414 -39.46 27.48 5.73
C PHE A 414 -39.51 28.20 4.39
N MET A 415 -39.83 27.49 3.31
CA MET A 415 -40.01 28.11 1.99
C MET A 415 -41.21 29.04 1.96
N THR A 416 -42.35 28.62 2.52
CA THR A 416 -43.53 29.49 2.65
C THR A 416 -43.22 30.76 3.44
N TRP A 417 -42.46 30.63 4.52
CA TRP A 417 -42.02 31.79 5.29
C TRP A 417 -41.10 32.74 4.50
N LEU A 418 -40.21 32.21 3.66
CA LEU A 418 -39.37 33.05 2.78
C LEU A 418 -40.23 33.81 1.75
N ASP A 419 -41.23 33.14 1.16
CA ASP A 419 -42.15 33.77 0.20
C ASP A 419 -42.96 34.91 0.87
N GLU A 420 -43.52 34.67 2.05
CA GLU A 420 -44.30 35.67 2.80
C GLU A 420 -43.43 36.87 3.25
N ALA A 421 -42.17 36.62 3.63
CA ALA A 421 -41.25 37.67 4.06
C ALA A 421 -40.77 38.55 2.88
N GLU A 422 -40.66 37.99 1.67
CA GLU A 422 -40.35 38.72 0.45
C GLU A 422 -41.50 39.67 0.08
N ASP A 423 -42.74 39.16 0.05
CA ASP A 423 -43.95 39.92 -0.28
C ASP A 423 -44.17 41.12 0.69
N GLU A 424 -43.97 40.93 2.00
CA GLU A 424 -44.07 42.01 2.99
C GLU A 424 -43.00 43.10 2.83
N SER A 425 -41.84 42.77 2.27
CA SER A 425 -40.74 43.72 2.05
C SER A 425 -40.82 44.49 0.73
N GLU A 426 -41.56 43.98 -0.26
CA GLU A 426 -41.85 44.67 -1.52
C GLU A 426 -43.07 45.62 -1.41
N GLU A 427 -43.94 45.40 -0.44
CA GLU A 427 -45.12 46.24 -0.16
C GLU A 427 -44.83 47.46 0.74
N GLU A 428 -43.63 47.56 1.34
CA GLU A 428 -43.08 48.75 2.03
C GLU A 428 -42.18 49.60 1.12
#